data_AF-A0A2V6Q000-F1
#
_entry.id   AF-A0A2V6Q000-F1
#
_cell.length_a   1.000
_cell.length_b   1.000
_cell.length_c   1.000
_cell.angle_alpha   90.00
_cell.angle_beta   90.00
_cell.angle_gamma   90.00
#
_symmetry.space_group_name_H-M   'P 1'
#
loop_
_entity.id
_entity.type
_entity.pdbx_description
1 polymer ?
#
loop_
_entity_poly.entity_id
_entity_poly.type
_entity_poly.pdbx_seq_one_letter_code
_entity_poly.pdbx_strand_id
1 'polypeptide(L)'
;MDVVSAPQRMTIAIALSWIAFAPIRVDSTPAAPSALPAPTTLAGQLLVALDDLRDPRFFHTVILMIRHGRDGAMGLVVNRPLGEVPATELLASLGMQDDAARGNIRVHYGGPVEPGRGFVLHTTDRMVAASQRVADGVALTVAPEMLHALARRTGPRRSLFIVGYAGWAPGQLED
;
A
#
# COMPACT_ATOMS: atom_id res chain seq x y z
N MET A 1 21.85 88.10 18.00
CA MET A 1 21.02 89.33 18.07
C MET A 1 19.65 88.97 17.56
N ASP A 2 18.70 89.13 18.46
CA ASP A 2 17.27 88.85 18.37
C ASP A 2 16.54 89.52 17.21
N VAL A 3 15.27 89.12 17.08
CA VAL A 3 14.07 89.88 16.65
C VAL A 3 13.32 89.08 15.57
N VAL A 4 12.31 88.26 15.91
CA VAL A 4 10.93 88.57 16.37
C VAL A 4 9.91 88.62 15.20
N SER A 5 8.82 87.88 15.41
CA SER A 5 7.44 88.04 14.88
C SER A 5 7.06 87.64 13.45
N ALA A 6 6.29 86.53 13.36
CA ALA A 6 4.87 86.38 12.93
C ALA A 6 4.19 87.57 12.18
N PRO A 7 3.18 87.36 11.27
CA PRO A 7 2.02 86.47 11.50
C PRO A 7 1.33 85.76 10.30
N GLN A 8 0.56 84.74 10.68
CA GLN A 8 -0.70 84.17 10.17
C GLN A 8 -1.30 84.58 8.81
N ARG A 9 -1.80 83.56 8.07
CA ARG A 9 -3.21 83.39 7.59
C ARG A 9 -3.34 82.01 6.89
N MET A 10 -4.10 81.04 7.43
CA MET A 10 -5.52 80.71 7.07
C MET A 10 -5.67 80.44 5.56
N THR A 11 -6.22 79.35 5.00
CA THR A 11 -7.12 78.25 5.39
C THR A 11 -7.04 77.27 4.19
N ILE A 12 -7.18 75.94 4.27
CA ILE A 12 -8.41 75.17 4.04
C ILE A 12 -7.99 73.69 4.03
N ALA A 13 -8.64 72.91 4.87
CA ALA A 13 -8.60 71.45 4.87
C ALA A 13 -9.31 70.89 3.65
N ILE A 14 -8.88 69.73 3.15
CA ILE A 14 -9.75 68.57 2.88
C ILE A 14 -8.82 67.35 2.81
N ALA A 15 -9.05 66.45 3.75
CA ALA A 15 -8.48 65.12 3.80
C ALA A 15 -9.05 64.26 2.67
N LEU A 16 -8.21 63.44 2.04
CA LEU A 16 -8.65 62.16 1.45
C LEU A 16 -7.50 61.16 1.52
N SER A 17 -7.59 60.36 2.58
CA SER A 17 -7.27 58.94 2.73
C SER A 17 -6.04 58.37 2.01
N TRP A 18 -5.15 57.88 2.87
CA TRP A 18 -3.96 57.08 2.60
C TRP A 18 -4.29 55.73 1.97
N ILE A 19 -3.51 55.34 0.96
CA ILE A 19 -3.20 53.92 0.70
C ILE A 19 -1.69 53.83 0.49
N ALA A 20 -0.95 53.58 1.57
CA ALA A 20 0.44 53.18 1.50
C ALA A 20 0.50 51.69 1.16
N PHE A 21 1.00 51.36 -0.03
CA PHE A 21 1.42 50.00 -0.36
C PHE A 21 2.64 49.66 0.51
N ALA A 22 2.45 48.85 1.55
CA ALA A 22 3.55 48.13 2.17
C ALA A 22 3.93 46.95 1.25
N PRO A 23 5.22 46.69 0.99
CA PRO A 23 5.62 45.48 0.29
C PRO A 23 5.27 44.27 1.16
N ILE A 24 4.48 43.35 0.61
CA ILE A 24 4.21 42.05 1.22
C ILE A 24 5.55 41.33 1.35
N ARG A 25 6.04 41.19 2.58
CA ARG A 25 7.16 40.29 2.86
C ARG A 25 6.59 38.89 2.87
N VAL A 26 6.67 38.20 1.73
CA VAL A 26 6.43 36.76 1.66
C VAL A 26 7.58 36.09 2.38
N ASP A 27 7.36 35.72 3.63
CA ASP A 27 8.28 34.85 4.35
C ASP A 27 8.24 33.48 3.67
N SER A 28 9.20 33.26 2.76
CA SER A 28 9.32 32.03 1.99
C SER A 28 10.05 30.99 2.83
N THR A 29 9.46 30.60 3.96
CA THR A 29 9.82 29.32 4.57
C THR A 29 8.98 28.27 3.85
N PRO A 30 9.55 27.40 3.01
CA PRO A 30 8.80 26.27 2.48
C PRO A 30 8.39 25.43 3.69
N ALA A 31 7.10 25.43 4.00
CA ALA A 31 6.53 24.42 4.89
C ALA A 31 6.89 23.07 4.28
N ALA A 32 7.75 22.31 4.96
CA ALA A 32 8.04 20.95 4.57
C ALA A 32 6.70 20.22 4.35
N PRO A 33 6.56 19.39 3.30
CA PRO A 33 5.32 18.66 3.07
C PRO A 33 4.98 17.94 4.36
N SER A 34 3.84 18.28 4.95
CA SER A 34 3.38 17.66 6.19
C SER A 34 3.37 16.17 5.93
N ALA A 35 4.26 15.43 6.58
CA ALA A 35 4.32 14.00 6.47
C ALA A 35 2.90 13.47 6.70
N LEU A 36 2.39 12.68 5.74
CA LEU A 36 1.13 11.98 5.94
C LEU A 36 1.21 11.30 7.32
N PRO A 37 0.16 11.42 8.17
CA PRO A 37 0.20 10.78 9.48
C PRO A 37 0.56 9.32 9.27
N ALA A 38 1.61 8.87 9.94
CA ALA A 38 2.11 7.51 9.76
C ALA A 38 0.94 6.54 10.02
N PRO A 39 0.70 5.59 9.12
CA PRO A 39 -0.41 4.67 9.24
C PRO A 39 -0.25 3.87 10.55
N THR A 40 -1.32 3.76 11.34
CA THR A 40 -1.31 2.96 12.58
C THR A 40 -1.14 1.46 12.33
N THR A 41 -1.28 1.03 11.07
CA THR A 41 -1.01 -0.33 10.63
C THR A 41 -0.48 -0.32 9.19
N LEU A 42 0.47 -1.21 8.90
CA LEU A 42 0.97 -1.43 7.55
C LEU A 42 0.07 -2.38 6.74
N ALA A 43 -0.98 -2.96 7.32
CA ALA A 43 -1.90 -3.85 6.61
C ALA A 43 -2.53 -3.13 5.40
N GLY A 44 -2.56 -3.81 4.24
CA GLY A 44 -3.02 -3.25 2.97
C GLY A 44 -1.96 -2.45 2.21
N GLN A 45 -0.77 -2.24 2.78
CA GLN A 45 0.32 -1.51 2.14
C GLN A 45 1.32 -2.42 1.45
N LEU A 46 2.10 -1.84 0.53
CA LEU A 46 3.20 -2.53 -0.14
C LEU A 46 4.52 -2.15 0.52
N LEU A 47 5.29 -3.14 0.96
CA LEU A 47 6.70 -2.97 1.29
C LEU A 47 7.53 -3.22 0.04
N VAL A 48 8.41 -2.28 -0.28
CA VAL A 48 9.31 -2.39 -1.42
C VAL A 48 10.73 -2.53 -0.88
N ALA A 49 11.35 -3.68 -1.14
CA ALA A 49 12.72 -3.93 -0.73
C ALA A 49 13.68 -3.01 -1.49
N LEU A 50 14.57 -2.33 -0.76
CA LEU A 50 15.66 -1.55 -1.32
C LEU A 50 16.82 -2.47 -1.74
N ASP A 51 17.65 -1.99 -2.67
CA ASP A 51 18.77 -2.74 -3.25
C ASP A 51 19.80 -3.21 -2.19
N ASP A 52 19.92 -2.49 -1.08
CA ASP A 52 20.83 -2.84 0.02
C ASP A 52 20.38 -4.08 0.82
N LEU A 53 19.15 -4.56 0.61
CA LEU A 53 18.66 -5.78 1.24
C LEU A 53 19.26 -7.01 0.56
N ARG A 54 20.46 -7.40 1.01
CA ARG A 54 21.25 -8.50 0.42
C ARG A 54 20.71 -9.90 0.71
N ASP A 55 19.60 -10.04 1.44
CA ASP A 55 18.95 -11.33 1.62
C ASP A 55 18.28 -11.75 0.30
N PRO A 56 18.74 -12.83 -0.37
CA PRO A 56 18.18 -13.25 -1.66
C PRO A 56 16.69 -13.61 -1.59
N ARG A 57 16.14 -13.89 -0.40
CA ARG A 57 14.70 -14.13 -0.21
C ARG A 57 13.86 -12.86 -0.40
N PHE A 58 14.44 -11.69 -0.18
CA PHE A 58 13.74 -10.40 -0.17
C PHE A 58 14.33 -9.35 -1.10
N PHE A 59 15.51 -9.58 -1.69
CA PHE A 59 16.09 -8.68 -2.69
C PHE A 59 15.10 -8.42 -3.84
N HIS A 60 14.83 -7.14 -4.14
CA HIS A 60 13.85 -6.68 -5.14
C HIS A 60 12.42 -7.23 -4.95
N THR A 61 12.01 -7.62 -3.74
CA THR A 61 10.61 -8.01 -3.52
C THR A 61 9.71 -6.82 -3.33
N VAL A 62 8.48 -6.99 -3.81
CA VAL A 62 7.32 -6.18 -3.42
C VAL A 62 6.42 -7.09 -2.60
N ILE A 63 6.13 -6.68 -1.36
CA ILE A 63 5.36 -7.48 -0.40
C ILE A 63 4.07 -6.73 -0.07
N LEU A 64 2.92 -7.36 -0.32
CA LEU A 64 1.64 -6.87 0.19
C LEU A 64 1.45 -7.32 1.63
N MET A 65 1.28 -6.37 2.53
CA MET A 65 0.99 -6.63 3.94
C MET A 65 -0.45 -7.08 4.12
N ILE A 66 -0.64 -8.27 4.67
CA ILE A 66 -1.95 -8.87 4.94
C ILE A 66 -2.40 -8.54 6.37
N ARG A 67 -1.47 -8.58 7.33
CA ARG A 67 -1.73 -8.31 8.74
C ARG A 67 -0.52 -7.63 9.36
N HIS A 68 -0.77 -6.63 10.20
CA HIS A 68 0.25 -5.94 10.98
C HIS A 68 -0.34 -5.52 12.33
N GLY A 69 0.27 -5.97 13.41
CA GLY A 69 -0.15 -5.66 14.77
C GLY A 69 0.83 -6.17 15.83
N ARG A 70 0.43 -6.11 17.10
CA ARG A 70 1.30 -6.40 18.24
C ARG A 70 1.85 -7.82 18.29
N ASP A 71 1.15 -8.78 17.68
CA ASP A 71 1.58 -10.19 17.64
C ASP A 71 2.50 -10.49 16.44
N GLY A 72 2.95 -9.45 15.73
CA GLY A 72 3.79 -9.54 14.54
C GLY A 72 3.04 -9.23 13.25
N ALA A 73 3.67 -9.57 12.13
CA ALA A 73 3.18 -9.20 10.81
C ALA A 73 3.26 -10.35 9.81
N MET A 74 2.38 -10.30 8.80
CA MET A 74 2.32 -11.26 7.71
C MET A 74 2.10 -10.52 6.39
N GLY A 75 2.88 -10.88 5.39
CA GLY A 75 2.80 -10.32 4.05
C GLY A 75 3.05 -11.38 2.98
N LEU A 76 2.68 -11.06 1.75
CA LEU A 76 2.87 -11.91 0.58
C LEU A 76 3.75 -11.20 -0.43
N VAL A 77 4.85 -11.82 -0.84
CA VAL A 77 5.60 -11.39 -2.02
C VAL A 77 4.69 -11.54 -3.26
N VAL A 78 4.49 -10.45 -4.01
CA VAL A 78 3.55 -10.42 -5.15
C VAL A 78 4.24 -10.39 -6.51
N ASN A 79 5.56 -10.16 -6.55
CA ASN A 79 6.33 -9.94 -7.78
C ASN A 79 7.33 -11.06 -8.12
N ARG A 80 7.19 -12.26 -7.53
CA ARG A 80 8.06 -13.42 -7.81
C ARG A 80 7.27 -14.61 -8.36
N PRO A 81 7.08 -14.72 -9.69
CA PRO A 81 6.52 -15.93 -10.29
C PRO A 81 7.50 -17.10 -10.17
N LEU A 82 7.00 -18.28 -9.85
CA LEU A 82 7.76 -19.53 -9.82
C LEU A 82 7.60 -20.34 -11.12
N GLY A 83 6.47 -20.15 -11.81
CA GLY A 83 6.16 -20.85 -13.06
C GLY A 83 4.67 -21.08 -13.23
N GLU A 84 4.32 -21.90 -14.21
CA GLU A 84 2.95 -22.32 -14.48
C GLU A 84 2.82 -23.83 -14.28
N VAL A 85 1.76 -24.24 -13.60
CA VAL A 85 1.47 -25.65 -13.31
C VAL A 85 0.07 -25.97 -13.85
N PRO A 86 -0.16 -27.15 -14.45
CA PRO A 86 -1.50 -27.58 -14.83
C PRO A 86 -2.44 -27.53 -13.62
N ALA A 87 -3.65 -26.99 -13.81
CA ALA A 87 -4.60 -26.82 -12.71
C ALA A 87 -4.94 -28.15 -12.02
N THR A 88 -5.02 -29.24 -12.79
CA THR A 88 -5.24 -30.61 -12.30
C THR A 88 -4.12 -31.08 -11.39
N GLU A 89 -2.86 -30.86 -11.77
CA GLU A 89 -1.68 -31.23 -10.96
C GLU A 89 -1.59 -30.40 -9.69
N LEU A 90 -1.88 -29.09 -9.78
CA LEU A 90 -1.89 -28.22 -8.61
C LEU A 90 -2.96 -28.67 -7.59
N LEU A 91 -4.18 -28.94 -8.04
CA LEU A 91 -5.23 -29.45 -7.16
C LEU A 91 -4.84 -30.80 -6.54
N ALA A 92 -4.29 -31.72 -7.34
CA ALA A 92 -3.87 -33.03 -6.86
C ALA A 92 -2.79 -32.92 -5.77
N SER A 93 -1.82 -32.01 -5.93
CA SER A 93 -0.77 -31.75 -4.92
C SER A 93 -1.32 -31.28 -3.57
N LEU A 94 -2.54 -30.74 -3.55
CA LEU A 94 -3.24 -30.26 -2.36
C LEU A 94 -4.33 -31.25 -1.90
N GLY A 95 -4.35 -32.47 -2.45
CA GLY A 95 -5.34 -33.50 -2.11
C GLY A 95 -6.75 -33.23 -2.65
N MET A 96 -6.88 -32.38 -3.67
CA MET A 96 -8.14 -32.04 -4.32
C MET A 96 -8.21 -32.67 -5.72
N GLN A 97 -9.43 -32.98 -6.17
CA GLN A 97 -9.70 -33.47 -7.52
C GLN A 97 -10.86 -32.69 -8.12
N ASP A 98 -10.78 -32.41 -9.41
CA ASP A 98 -11.81 -31.66 -10.13
C ASP A 98 -11.74 -31.93 -11.64
N ASP A 99 -12.69 -32.70 -12.16
CA ASP A 99 -12.74 -33.04 -13.59
C ASP A 99 -13.00 -31.83 -14.49
N ALA A 100 -13.50 -30.73 -13.92
CA ALA A 100 -13.70 -29.49 -14.65
C ALA A 100 -12.45 -28.57 -14.66
N ALA A 101 -11.37 -28.98 -13.97
CA ALA A 101 -10.12 -28.23 -13.96
C ALA A 101 -9.44 -28.23 -15.33
N ARG A 102 -8.94 -27.06 -15.75
CA ARG A 102 -8.42 -26.86 -17.10
C ARG A 102 -7.43 -25.71 -17.19
N GLY A 103 -6.48 -25.84 -18.10
CA GLY A 103 -5.42 -24.87 -18.32
C GLY A 103 -4.39 -24.85 -17.19
N ASN A 104 -3.59 -23.79 -17.17
CA ASN A 104 -2.48 -23.63 -16.22
C ASN A 104 -2.78 -22.53 -15.20
N ILE A 105 -2.23 -22.69 -14.00
CA ILE A 105 -2.24 -21.70 -12.92
C ILE A 105 -0.80 -21.24 -12.71
N ARG A 106 -0.60 -19.91 -12.74
CA ARG A 106 0.68 -19.31 -12.41
C ARG A 106 0.87 -19.28 -10.90
N VAL A 107 1.92 -19.93 -10.42
CA VAL A 107 2.30 -19.99 -9.01
C VAL A 107 3.30 -18.89 -8.71
N HIS A 108 3.10 -18.20 -7.59
CA HIS A 108 4.01 -17.17 -7.08
C HIS A 108 4.60 -17.59 -5.75
N TYR A 109 5.84 -17.21 -5.51
CA TYR A 109 6.47 -17.32 -4.22
C TYR A 109 5.98 -16.18 -3.32
N GLY A 110 5.35 -16.51 -2.20
CA GLY A 110 4.86 -15.54 -1.21
C GLY A 110 5.82 -15.27 -0.06
N GLY A 111 6.73 -16.20 0.21
CA GLY A 111 7.76 -16.06 1.24
C GLY A 111 8.21 -17.40 1.82
N PRO A 112 9.18 -17.40 2.75
CA PRO A 112 9.83 -18.62 3.23
C PRO A 112 9.01 -19.39 4.26
N VAL A 113 7.98 -18.79 4.85
CA VAL A 113 7.19 -19.39 5.92
C VAL A 113 6.03 -20.20 5.32
N GLU A 114 5.82 -21.41 5.83
CA GLU A 114 4.79 -22.37 5.37
C GLU A 114 4.73 -22.53 3.84
N PRO A 115 5.82 -22.95 3.16
CA PRO A 115 5.88 -23.00 1.69
C PRO A 115 4.83 -23.92 1.04
N GLY A 116 4.24 -24.85 1.79
CA GLY A 116 3.15 -25.71 1.30
C GLY A 116 1.76 -25.07 1.39
N ARG A 117 1.61 -23.90 2.02
CA ARG A 117 0.33 -23.23 2.19
C ARG A 117 0.04 -22.33 0.99
N GLY A 118 -1.09 -22.61 0.34
CA GLY A 118 -1.59 -21.83 -0.80
C GLY A 118 -2.54 -20.71 -0.39
N PHE A 119 -2.40 -19.58 -1.06
CA PHE A 119 -3.21 -18.38 -0.91
C PHE A 119 -3.71 -17.93 -2.29
N VAL A 120 -4.95 -17.48 -2.37
CA VAL A 120 -5.46 -16.78 -3.55
C VAL A 120 -5.61 -15.31 -3.21
N LEU A 121 -4.77 -14.45 -3.80
CA LEU A 121 -4.95 -13.01 -3.77
C LEU A 121 -5.73 -12.59 -5.01
N HIS A 122 -6.83 -11.86 -4.86
CA HIS A 122 -7.73 -11.59 -5.97
C HIS A 122 -8.51 -10.28 -5.84
N THR A 123 -9.17 -9.88 -6.93
CA THR A 123 -10.10 -8.76 -6.93
C THR A 123 -11.38 -9.08 -6.18
N THR A 124 -12.02 -8.05 -5.60
CA THR A 124 -13.23 -8.18 -4.76
C THR A 124 -14.53 -8.45 -5.55
N ASP A 125 -14.46 -8.61 -6.87
CA ASP A 125 -15.57 -8.97 -7.76
C ASP A 125 -16.07 -10.42 -7.54
N ARG A 126 -15.23 -11.26 -6.92
CA ARG A 126 -15.61 -12.60 -6.46
C ARG A 126 -15.17 -12.79 -5.02
N MET A 127 -16.11 -12.65 -4.09
CA MET A 127 -15.89 -12.95 -2.67
C MET A 127 -16.61 -14.26 -2.32
N VAL A 128 -15.99 -15.04 -1.44
CA VAL A 128 -16.60 -16.20 -0.78
C VAL A 128 -16.60 -15.96 0.74
N ALA A 129 -17.28 -16.81 1.51
CA ALA A 129 -17.37 -16.63 2.96
C ALA A 129 -15.99 -16.60 3.65
N ALA A 130 -15.02 -17.34 3.11
CA ALA A 130 -13.64 -17.39 3.61
C ALA A 130 -12.72 -16.28 3.06
N SER A 131 -13.25 -15.32 2.29
CA SER A 131 -12.48 -14.21 1.75
C SER A 131 -12.31 -13.08 2.76
N GLN A 132 -11.08 -12.65 3.00
CA GLN A 132 -10.73 -11.49 3.80
C GLN A 132 -10.38 -10.32 2.87
N ARG A 133 -10.98 -9.14 3.08
CA ARG A 133 -10.55 -7.91 2.40
C ARG A 133 -9.21 -7.43 2.99
N VAL A 134 -8.25 -7.11 2.12
CA VAL A 134 -6.90 -6.68 2.50
C VAL A 134 -6.69 -5.19 2.24
N ALA A 135 -7.14 -4.72 1.08
CA ALA A 135 -7.09 -3.32 0.66
C ALA A 135 -8.29 -3.03 -0.25
N ASP A 136 -8.43 -1.78 -0.70
CA ASP A 136 -9.49 -1.45 -1.66
C ASP A 136 -9.31 -2.25 -2.96
N GLY A 137 -10.39 -2.91 -3.39
CA GLY A 137 -10.38 -3.80 -4.54
C GLY A 137 -9.58 -5.11 -4.41
N VAL A 138 -8.96 -5.40 -3.26
CA VAL A 138 -8.09 -6.58 -3.06
C VAL A 138 -8.55 -7.45 -1.88
N ALA A 139 -8.67 -8.75 -2.12
CA ALA A 139 -9.03 -9.75 -1.13
C ALA A 139 -8.09 -10.96 -1.17
N LEU A 140 -8.02 -11.66 -0.04
CA LEU A 140 -7.26 -12.87 0.17
C LEU A 140 -8.22 -13.99 0.57
N THR A 141 -8.09 -15.15 -0.08
CA THR A 141 -8.85 -16.34 0.26
C THR A 141 -7.92 -17.53 0.49
N VAL A 142 -8.17 -18.27 1.57
CA VAL A 142 -7.47 -19.52 1.92
C VAL A 142 -8.52 -20.63 2.03
N ALA A 143 -9.15 -20.96 0.90
CA ALA A 143 -10.22 -21.96 0.85
C ALA A 143 -10.21 -22.73 -0.48
N PRO A 144 -10.50 -24.04 -0.45
CA PRO A 144 -10.62 -24.88 -1.65
C PRO A 144 -11.55 -24.30 -2.71
N GLU A 145 -12.68 -23.71 -2.31
CA GLU A 145 -13.70 -23.18 -3.22
C GLU A 145 -13.11 -22.20 -4.25
N MET A 146 -12.28 -21.25 -3.79
CA MET A 146 -11.67 -20.27 -4.67
C MET A 146 -10.65 -20.93 -5.60
N LEU A 147 -9.91 -21.94 -5.12
CA LEU A 147 -8.94 -22.65 -5.94
C LEU A 147 -9.63 -23.47 -7.04
N HIS A 148 -10.75 -24.14 -6.73
CA HIS A 148 -11.59 -24.79 -7.73
C HIS A 148 -12.11 -23.77 -8.77
N ALA A 149 -12.53 -22.58 -8.33
CA ALA A 149 -12.97 -21.52 -9.25
C ALA A 149 -11.84 -21.07 -10.20
N LEU A 150 -10.61 -20.93 -9.70
CA LEU A 150 -9.44 -20.65 -10.53
C LEU A 150 -9.18 -21.79 -11.53
N ALA A 151 -9.18 -23.04 -11.06
CA ALA A 151 -8.94 -24.22 -11.87
C ALA A 151 -9.99 -24.40 -12.98
N ARG A 152 -11.24 -24.02 -12.72
CA ARG A 152 -12.35 -24.06 -13.68
C ARG A 152 -12.41 -22.84 -14.60
N ARG A 153 -11.55 -21.83 -14.41
CA ARG A 153 -11.58 -20.55 -15.14
C ARG A 153 -12.86 -19.75 -14.92
N THR A 154 -13.47 -19.90 -13.75
CA THR A 154 -14.67 -19.17 -13.29
C THR A 154 -14.39 -18.30 -12.07
N GLY A 155 -13.11 -18.05 -11.79
CA GLY A 155 -12.64 -17.24 -10.68
C GLY A 155 -12.81 -15.73 -10.91
N PRO A 156 -12.30 -14.91 -9.98
CA PRO A 156 -12.27 -13.45 -10.10
C PRO A 156 -11.56 -12.98 -11.37
N ARG A 157 -11.88 -11.77 -11.83
CA ARG A 157 -11.28 -11.15 -13.03
C ARG A 157 -9.76 -11.12 -12.97
N ARG A 158 -9.16 -10.90 -11.79
CA ARG A 158 -7.72 -10.96 -11.58
C ARG A 158 -7.41 -11.72 -10.30
N SER A 159 -6.39 -12.57 -10.37
CA SER A 159 -5.93 -13.36 -9.23
C SER A 159 -4.46 -13.76 -9.34
N LEU A 160 -3.82 -13.95 -8.20
CA LEU A 160 -2.53 -14.61 -8.04
C LEU A 160 -2.71 -15.82 -7.12
N PHE A 161 -2.22 -16.98 -7.53
CA PHE A 161 -2.02 -18.10 -6.62
C PHE A 161 -0.60 -18.01 -6.06
N ILE A 162 -0.50 -17.92 -4.74
CA ILE A 162 0.74 -17.64 -4.00
C ILE A 162 0.97 -18.77 -3.00
N VAL A 163 2.20 -19.27 -2.89
CA VAL A 163 2.58 -20.30 -1.92
C VAL A 163 3.57 -19.75 -0.90
N GLY A 164 3.36 -20.07 0.38
CA GLY A 164 4.10 -19.51 1.49
C GLY A 164 3.83 -18.03 1.73
N TYR A 165 4.43 -17.49 2.79
CA TYR A 165 4.32 -16.09 3.16
C TYR A 165 5.58 -15.56 3.83
N ALA A 166 5.71 -14.23 3.89
CA ALA A 166 6.72 -13.53 4.67
C ALA A 166 6.13 -13.19 6.05
N GLY A 167 6.86 -13.54 7.10
CA GLY A 167 6.45 -13.30 8.48
C GLY A 167 7.50 -12.48 9.23
N TRP A 168 7.02 -11.62 10.11
CA TRP A 168 7.84 -10.82 11.01
C TRP A 168 7.40 -11.08 12.44
N ALA A 169 8.39 -11.18 13.33
CA ALA A 169 8.16 -11.20 14.77
C ALA A 169 7.57 -9.86 15.24
N PRO A 170 6.93 -9.81 16.43
CA PRO A 170 6.51 -8.56 17.05
C PRO A 170 7.60 -7.49 17.05
N GLY A 171 7.30 -6.29 16.55
CA GLY A 171 8.22 -5.13 16.54
C GLY A 171 9.29 -5.14 15.44
N GLN A 172 9.47 -6.26 14.72
CA GLN A 172 10.58 -6.40 13.77
C GLN A 172 10.46 -5.49 12.53
N LEU A 173 9.26 -5.00 12.19
CA LEU A 173 9.08 -4.07 11.06
C LEU A 173 9.31 -2.62 11.47
N GLU A 174 9.21 -2.32 12.77
CA GLU A 174 9.29 -0.99 13.32
C GLU A 174 10.71 -0.61 13.80
N ASP A 175 11.54 -1.61 14.07
CA ASP A 175 12.96 -1.48 14.44
C ASP A 175 13.88 -1.19 13.23
#